data_AF-A0A5K1GFS1-F1
#
_entry.id   AF-A0A5K1GFS1-F1
#
_cell.length_a   1.000
_cell.length_b   1.000
_cell.length_c   1.000
_cell.angle_alpha   90.00
_cell.angle_beta   90.00
_cell.angle_gamma   90.00
#
_symmetry.space_group_name_H-M   'P 1'
#
loop_
_entity.id
_entity.type
_entity.pdbx_description
1 polymer ?
#
loop_
_entity_poly.entity_id
_entity_poly.type
_entity_poly.pdbx_seq_one_letter_code
_entity_poly.pdbx_strand_id
1 'polypeptide(L)' 'VRSLTLDVKVWEPVVIDLFHHLGNRFCNSVWEELLLINEE' A
#
# COMPACT_ATOMS: atom_id res chain seq x y z
N VAL A 1 0.96 -0.73 -10.74
CA VAL A 1 -0.33 -0.03 -10.50
C VAL A 1 -1.45 -0.82 -11.18
N ARG A 2 -2.57 -1.03 -10.48
CA ARG A 2 -3.78 -1.75 -10.90
C ARG A 2 -5.01 -0.98 -10.40
N SER A 3 -6.16 -1.15 -11.04
CA SER A 3 -7.40 -0.52 -10.61
C SER A 3 -8.14 -1.40 -9.60
N LEU A 4 -8.48 -0.85 -8.43
CA LEU A 4 -9.24 -1.59 -7.41
C LEU A 4 -10.64 -1.98 -7.88
N THR A 5 -11.25 -1.21 -8.79
CA THR A 5 -12.64 -1.39 -9.21
C THR A 5 -12.77 -2.00 -10.61
N LEU A 6 -11.80 -1.75 -11.49
CA LEU A 6 -11.85 -2.29 -12.86
C LEU A 6 -11.19 -3.68 -12.95
N ASP A 7 -10.23 -3.99 -12.07
CA ASP A 7 -9.56 -5.31 -12.05
C ASP A 7 -10.18 -6.29 -11.05
N VAL A 8 -11.43 -6.05 -10.60
CA VAL A 8 -12.11 -6.82 -9.53
C VAL A 8 -12.18 -8.33 -9.75
N LYS A 9 -12.17 -8.79 -11.01
CA LYS A 9 -12.20 -10.21 -11.37
C LYS A 9 -10.83 -10.90 -11.31
N VAL A 10 -9.76 -10.17 -11.04
CA VAL A 10 -8.36 -10.63 -11.13
C VAL A 10 -7.66 -10.59 -9.77
N TRP A 11 -8.32 -10.11 -8.71
CA TRP A 11 -7.71 -10.11 -7.38
C TRP A 11 -7.80 -11.49 -6.75
N GLU A 12 -6.70 -12.23 -6.84
CA GLU A 12 -6.53 -13.47 -6.08
C GLU A 12 -6.59 -13.18 -4.57
N PRO A 13 -7.16 -14.07 -3.76
CA PRO A 13 -7.30 -13.86 -2.31
C PRO A 13 -5.98 -13.50 -1.61
N VAL A 14 -4.87 -14.12 -2.01
CA VAL A 14 -3.54 -13.85 -1.45
C VAL A 14 -3.08 -12.41 -1.66
N VAL A 15 -3.50 -11.77 -2.74
CA VAL A 15 -3.16 -10.36 -3.02
C VAL A 15 -3.97 -9.43 -2.14
N ILE A 16 -5.25 -9.77 -1.90
CA ILE A 16 -6.10 -9.03 -0.97
C ILE A 16 -5.56 -9.14 0.46
N ASP A 17 -5.21 -10.36 0.89
CA ASP A 17 -4.61 -10.59 2.21
C ASP A 17 -3.30 -9.82 2.36
N LEU A 18 -2.45 -9.77 1.34
CA LEU A 18 -1.23 -8.97 1.35
C LEU A 18 -1.52 -7.49 1.59
N PHE A 19 -2.52 -6.91 0.92
CA PHE A 19 -2.88 -5.50 1.15
C PHE A 19 -3.45 -5.23 2.53
N HIS A 20 -4.19 -6.18 3.11
CA HIS A 20 -4.66 -6.07 4.49
C HIS A 20 -3.50 -6.04 5.50
N HIS A 21 -2.43 -6.80 5.26
CA HIS A 21 -1.26 -6.83 6.15
C HIS A 21 -0.33 -5.62 5.98
N LEU A 22 -0.17 -5.12 4.75
CA LEU A 22 0.67 -3.95 4.49
C LEU A 22 -0.10 -2.65 4.80
N GLY A 23 -1.06 -2.29 3.97
CA GLY A 23 -1.76 -1.01 4.04
C GLY A 23 -0.84 0.21 3.89
N ASN A 24 -1.47 1.36 3.64
CA ASN A 24 -0.70 2.60 3.39
C ASN A 24 0.09 3.06 4.62
N ARG A 25 -0.45 2.87 5.83
CA ARG A 25 0.21 3.32 7.06
C ARG A 25 1.60 2.67 7.24
N PHE A 26 1.70 1.36 7.04
CA PHE A 26 2.99 0.66 7.14
C PHE A 26 3.94 1.14 6.04
N CYS A 27 3.47 1.18 4.79
CA CYS A 27 4.30 1.63 3.67
C CYS A 27 4.84 3.06 3.89
N ASN A 28 4.01 3.99 4.35
CA ASN A 28 4.43 5.36 4.65
C ASN A 28 5.44 5.41 5.81
N SER A 29 5.28 4.58 6.85
CA SER A 29 6.27 4.52 7.95
C SER A 29 7.66 4.05 7.52
N VAL A 30 7.79 3.35 6.39
CA VAL A 30 9.08 2.88 5.87
C VAL A 30 9.65 3.87 4.85
N TRP A 31 8.81 4.33 3.90
CA TRP A 31 9.28 5.09 2.74
C TRP A 31 9.25 6.60 2.95
N GLU A 32 8.42 7.11 3.86
CA GLU A 32 8.24 8.54 4.13
C GLU A 32 8.87 8.97 5.47
N GLU A 33 9.56 8.08 6.18
CA GLU A 33 10.17 8.38 7.50
C GLU A 33 11.17 9.55 7.43
N LEU A 34 11.96 9.61 6.35
CA LEU A 34 12.94 10.68 6.12
C LEU A 34 12.33 11.96 5.55
N LEU A 35 11.06 11.93 5.13
CA LEU A 35 10.38 13.11 4.61
C LEU A 35 10.12 14.11 5.74
N LEU A 36 9.72 13.61 6.91
CA LEU A 36 9.51 14.41 8.13
C LEU A 36 10.81 15.07 8.63
N ILE A 37 11.98 14.49 8.33
CA ILE A 37 13.29 15.03 8.73
C ILE A 37 13.75 16.16 7.81
N ASN A 38 13.29 16.19 6.55
CA ASN A 38 13.73 17.17 5.55
C ASN A 38 12.80 18.41 5.46
N GLU A 39 11.72 18.45 6.25
CA GLU A 39 10.78 19.58 6.32
C GLU A 39 11.05 20.53 7.52
N GLU A 40 12.06 20.24 8.36
CA GLU A 40 12.63 21.16 9.36
C GLU A 40 13.84 21.94 8.81
#